data_AF-A0A413Q535-F1
#
_entry.id   AF-A0A413Q535-F1
#
_cell.length_a   1.000
_cell.length_b   1.000
_cell.length_c   1.000
_cell.angle_alpha   90.00
_cell.angle_beta   90.00
_cell.angle_gamma   90.00
#
_symmetry.space_group_name_H-M   'P 1'
#
loop_
_entity.id
_entity.type
_entity.pdbx_description
1 polymer ?
#
loop_
_entity_poly.entity_id
_entity_poly.type
_entity_poly.pdbx_seq_one_letter_code
_entity_poly.pdbx_strand_id
1 'polypeptide(L)'
;MYSKSLNIFDYSAYIKFCPMDCPGYETGSFNVNEYGVYRFDIAEPVSIVKKQQKVELLPVSNIYKIARNELESHPDKYIVEADTQYRYLTLGYIRVKDSSDSQRFSYIPAWSLELLQRGEVQSCPVFVNAIDGTVIEPEQIF
;
A
#
# COMPACT_ATOMS: atom_id res chain seq x y z
N MET A 1 -46.91 -3.23 -7.27
CA MET A 1 -45.87 -3.66 -8.23
C MET A 1 -44.60 -2.90 -7.90
N TYR A 2 -43.62 -3.53 -7.25
CA TYR A 2 -42.29 -2.96 -7.11
C TYR A 2 -41.51 -3.28 -8.38
N SER A 3 -41.12 -2.24 -9.09
CA SER A 3 -40.41 -2.30 -10.37
C SER A 3 -39.10 -3.08 -10.23
N LYS A 4 -38.82 -3.90 -11.24
CA LYS A 4 -37.58 -4.64 -11.45
C LYS A 4 -36.37 -3.70 -11.34
N SER A 5 -35.24 -4.29 -10.94
CA SER A 5 -33.88 -3.73 -10.88
C SER A 5 -33.62 -2.66 -9.81
N LEU A 6 -33.48 -3.11 -8.57
CA LEU A 6 -32.40 -2.64 -7.71
C LEU A 6 -31.72 -3.90 -7.17
N ASN A 7 -30.54 -4.22 -7.69
CA ASN A 7 -29.65 -5.12 -6.99
C ASN A 7 -29.41 -4.47 -5.62
N ILE A 8 -29.90 -5.12 -4.56
CA ILE A 8 -29.55 -4.73 -3.19
C ILE A 8 -28.09 -5.14 -3.04
N PHE A 9 -27.19 -4.18 -3.25
CA PHE A 9 -25.79 -4.36 -2.91
C PHE A 9 -25.67 -4.19 -1.40
N ASP A 10 -25.48 -5.32 -0.72
CA ASP A 10 -25.18 -5.34 0.69
C ASP A 10 -23.73 -4.85 0.90
N TYR A 11 -23.59 -3.58 1.27
CA TYR A 11 -22.30 -2.98 1.61
C TYR A 11 -21.84 -3.32 3.03
N SER A 12 -22.56 -4.15 3.80
CA SER A 12 -22.08 -4.61 5.11
C SER A 12 -20.80 -5.46 4.99
N ALA A 13 -20.55 -6.04 3.81
CA ALA A 13 -19.31 -6.73 3.45
C ALA A 13 -18.27 -5.84 2.76
N TYR A 14 -18.63 -4.60 2.41
CA TYR A 14 -17.63 -3.54 2.20
C TYR A 14 -17.16 -3.14 3.61
N ILE A 15 -16.39 -4.05 4.22
CA ILE A 15 -15.35 -3.63 5.12
C ILE A 15 -14.57 -2.63 4.30
N LYS A 16 -14.76 -1.35 4.63
CA LYS A 16 -13.80 -0.31 4.36
C LYS A 16 -12.49 -0.96 4.77
N PHE A 17 -11.70 -1.43 3.80
CA PHE A 17 -10.29 -1.59 4.03
C PHE A 17 -9.85 -0.14 4.32
N CYS A 18 -9.98 0.22 5.59
CA CYS A 18 -9.17 1.20 6.24
C CYS A 18 -7.94 0.41 6.64
N PRO A 19 -6.91 0.31 5.78
CA PRO A 19 -5.58 0.22 6.35
C PRO A 19 -5.34 1.57 7.01
N MET A 20 -5.57 1.60 8.32
CA MET A 20 -4.73 2.27 9.30
C MET A 20 -3.88 3.41 8.71
N ASP A 21 -4.28 4.67 8.92
CA ASP A 21 -3.40 5.85 8.97
C ASP A 21 -2.18 5.87 8.01
N CYS A 22 -2.34 5.39 6.78
CA CYS A 22 -1.37 5.55 5.72
C CYS A 22 -1.78 6.76 4.88
N PRO A 23 -1.03 7.86 4.88
CA PRO A 23 -1.33 9.00 4.01
C PRO A 23 -1.19 8.58 2.53
N GLY A 24 -2.11 9.01 1.67
CA GLY A 24 -1.89 9.01 0.21
C GLY A 24 -2.67 8.02 -0.67
N TYR A 25 -3.87 7.54 -0.29
CA TYR A 25 -4.66 6.76 -1.25
C TYR A 25 -5.20 7.61 -2.40
N GLU A 26 -4.77 7.30 -3.63
CA GLU A 26 -5.34 7.77 -4.89
C GLU A 26 -6.79 7.25 -5.02
N THR A 27 -7.76 8.03 -4.55
CA THR A 27 -9.18 7.65 -4.62
C THR A 27 -9.88 8.36 -5.78
N GLY A 28 -10.60 7.58 -6.60
CA GLY A 28 -11.56 8.09 -7.58
C GLY A 28 -12.99 7.81 -7.14
N SER A 29 -13.91 8.72 -7.42
CA SER A 29 -15.34 8.54 -7.16
C SER A 29 -16.18 9.00 -8.33
N PHE A 30 -17.29 8.28 -8.56
CA PHE A 30 -18.30 8.61 -9.56
C PHE A 30 -19.61 8.91 -8.86
N ASN A 31 -20.25 10.01 -9.24
CA ASN A 31 -21.62 10.28 -8.83
C ASN A 31 -22.54 10.02 -10.02
N VAL A 32 -23.56 9.19 -9.80
CA VAL A 32 -24.44 8.63 -10.83
C VAL A 32 -25.88 8.96 -10.50
N ASN A 33 -26.67 9.33 -11.51
CA ASN A 33 -28.12 9.48 -11.43
C ASN A 33 -28.79 8.63 -12.53
N GLU A 34 -30.12 8.76 -12.68
CA GLU A 34 -30.91 8.01 -13.67
C GLU A 34 -30.50 8.27 -15.14
N TYR A 35 -29.82 9.38 -15.43
CA TYR A 35 -29.29 9.72 -16.75
C TYR A 35 -27.82 9.31 -16.94
N GLY A 36 -27.19 8.71 -15.92
CA GLY A 36 -25.81 8.23 -15.95
C GLY A 36 -24.88 8.99 -15.00
N VAL A 37 -23.57 8.93 -15.29
CA VAL A 37 -22.53 9.62 -14.51
C VAL A 37 -22.65 11.11 -14.75
N TYR A 38 -22.84 11.90 -13.70
CA TYR A 38 -22.91 13.36 -13.80
C TYR A 38 -21.71 14.07 -13.15
N ARG A 39 -20.89 13.35 -12.38
CA ARG A 39 -19.65 13.88 -11.80
C ARG A 39 -18.63 12.79 -11.58
N PHE A 40 -17.37 13.13 -11.81
CA PHE A 40 -16.21 12.31 -11.50
C PHE A 40 -15.20 13.16 -10.73
N ASP A 41 -14.78 12.66 -9.57
CA ASP A 41 -13.75 13.28 -8.74
C ASP A 41 -12.58 12.31 -8.62
N ILE A 42 -11.36 12.79 -8.85
CA ILE A 42 -10.12 12.01 -8.69
C ILE A 42 -9.15 12.80 -7.82
N ALA A 43 -8.62 12.12 -6.79
CA ALA A 43 -7.55 12.65 -5.98
C ALA A 43 -6.19 12.26 -6.58
N GLU A 44 -5.27 13.24 -6.62
CA GLU A 44 -3.86 13.05 -6.98
C GLU A 44 -3.61 12.32 -8.31
N PRO A 45 -4.23 12.74 -9.43
CA PRO A 45 -3.99 12.11 -10.72
C PRO A 45 -2.53 12.29 -11.16
N VAL A 46 -1.87 11.20 -11.53
CA VAL A 46 -0.48 11.22 -12.01
C VAL A 46 -0.38 10.91 -13.50
N SER A 47 0.60 11.53 -14.15
CA SER A 47 0.95 11.24 -15.54
C SER A 47 2.15 10.30 -15.59
N ILE A 48 1.99 9.15 -16.23
CA ILE A 48 3.08 8.18 -16.41
C ILE A 48 4.00 8.67 -17.53
N VAL A 49 5.16 9.22 -17.16
CA VAL A 49 6.14 9.75 -18.13
C VAL A 49 7.13 8.69 -18.63
N LYS A 50 7.33 7.62 -17.87
CA LYS A 50 8.25 6.52 -18.20
C LYS A 50 7.78 5.23 -17.55
N LYS A 51 7.91 4.13 -18.28
CA LYS A 51 7.62 2.78 -17.76
C LYS A 51 8.82 1.87 -18.01
N GLN A 52 9.29 1.19 -16.98
CA GLN A 52 10.20 0.05 -17.14
C GLN A 52 9.37 -1.21 -17.37
N GLN A 53 9.76 -2.03 -18.34
CA GLN A 53 9.07 -3.29 -18.67
C GLN A 53 9.91 -4.48 -18.24
N LYS A 54 9.24 -5.56 -17.81
CA LYS A 54 9.82 -6.87 -17.49
C LYS A 54 10.90 -6.82 -16.40
N VAL A 55 10.58 -6.21 -15.27
CA VAL A 55 11.41 -6.32 -14.06
C VAL A 55 11.13 -7.64 -13.38
N GLU A 56 12.18 -8.37 -13.02
CA GLU A 56 12.08 -9.58 -12.21
C GLU A 56 11.98 -9.18 -10.73
N LEU A 57 11.11 -9.84 -9.98
CA LEU A 57 10.96 -9.61 -8.54
C LEU A 57 11.82 -10.61 -7.78
N LEU A 58 12.40 -10.16 -6.68
CA LEU A 58 13.10 -11.04 -5.75
C LEU A 58 12.14 -12.08 -5.17
N PRO A 59 12.64 -13.30 -4.91
CA PRO A 59 11.87 -14.31 -4.20
C PRO A 59 11.38 -13.81 -2.84
N VAL A 60 10.13 -14.14 -2.50
CA VAL A 60 9.50 -13.75 -1.23
C VAL A 60 10.33 -14.19 0.00
N SER A 61 11.05 -15.31 -0.10
CA SER A 61 11.95 -15.78 0.97
C SER A 61 13.14 -14.84 1.22
N ASN A 62 13.63 -14.14 0.20
CA ASN A 62 14.69 -13.14 0.36
C ASN A 62 14.13 -11.88 1.00
N ILE A 63 12.96 -11.42 0.53
CA ILE A 63 12.25 -10.27 1.09
C ILE A 63 11.98 -10.46 2.59
N TYR A 64 11.49 -11.64 2.98
CA TYR A 64 11.22 -11.95 4.38
C TYR A 64 12.48 -11.87 5.25
N LYS A 65 13.61 -12.37 4.76
CA LYS A 65 14.90 -12.28 5.47
C LYS A 65 15.35 -10.84 5.64
N ILE A 66 15.24 -10.02 4.59
CA ILE A 66 15.62 -8.60 4.63
C ILE A 66 14.76 -7.86 5.65
N ALA A 67 13.44 -7.99 5.56
CA ALA A 67 12.53 -7.29 6.47
C ALA A 67 12.72 -7.70 7.94
N ARG A 68 12.95 -8.99 8.22
CA ARG A 68 13.28 -9.47 9.56
C ARG A 68 14.62 -8.91 10.05
N ASN A 69 15.67 -8.99 9.23
CA ASN A 69 16.99 -8.50 9.62
C ASN A 69 16.96 -7.00 9.92
N GLU A 70 16.19 -6.22 9.16
CA GLU A 70 16.00 -4.78 9.37
C GLU A 70 15.38 -4.49 10.74
N LEU A 71 14.32 -5.23 11.11
CA LEU A 71 13.67 -5.10 12.42
C LEU A 71 14.60 -5.48 13.57
N GLU A 72 15.37 -6.55 13.41
CA GLU A 72 16.27 -7.06 14.46
C GLU A 72 17.53 -6.18 14.63
N SER A 73 18.01 -5.56 13.56
CA SER A 73 19.25 -4.76 13.57
C SER A 73 19.04 -3.30 13.99
N HIS A 74 17.81 -2.79 13.91
CA HIS A 74 17.46 -1.40 14.23
C HIS A 74 16.35 -1.30 15.28
N PRO A 75 16.57 -1.81 16.51
CA PRO A 75 15.55 -1.82 17.57
C PRO A 75 15.17 -0.41 18.08
N ASP A 76 15.97 0.60 17.76
CA ASP A 76 15.71 2.02 18.04
C ASP A 76 14.75 2.66 17.03
N LYS A 77 14.66 2.12 15.82
CA LYS A 77 13.79 2.60 14.74
C LYS A 77 12.38 2.01 14.81
N TYR A 78 12.26 0.78 15.32
CA TYR A 78 11.00 0.03 15.31
C TYR A 78 10.57 -0.39 16.71
N ILE A 79 9.32 -0.13 17.07
CA ILE A 79 8.73 -0.62 18.31
C ILE A 79 8.24 -2.06 18.06
N VAL A 80 9.06 -3.02 18.44
CA VAL A 80 8.74 -4.46 18.35
C VAL A 80 8.51 -4.99 19.77
N GLU A 81 7.27 -5.32 20.09
CA GLU A 81 6.91 -5.91 21.38
C GLU A 81 7.33 -7.39 21.48
N ALA A 82 7.52 -7.90 22.69
CA ALA A 82 8.02 -9.25 22.93
C ALA A 82 7.09 -10.37 22.41
N ASP A 83 5.79 -10.11 22.25
CA ASP A 83 4.78 -11.02 21.73
C ASP A 83 4.47 -10.81 20.22
N THR A 84 5.27 -9.99 19.54
CA THR A 84 5.09 -9.70 18.11
C THR A 84 5.13 -10.98 17.26
N GLN A 85 4.16 -11.15 16.38
CA GLN A 85 4.13 -12.21 15.38
C GLN A 85 4.23 -11.63 13.96
N TYR A 86 5.12 -12.22 13.16
CA TYR A 86 5.21 -11.95 11.71
C TYR A 86 4.05 -12.64 10.99
N ARG A 87 3.18 -11.87 10.32
CA ARG A 87 1.91 -12.41 9.80
C ARG A 87 1.97 -12.77 8.31
N TYR A 88 2.03 -11.77 7.44
CA TYR A 88 2.13 -11.95 5.99
C TYR A 88 2.88 -10.77 5.35
N LEU A 89 3.35 -10.99 4.12
CA LEU A 89 3.91 -9.97 3.26
C LEU A 89 2.85 -9.56 2.23
N THR A 90 2.64 -8.26 2.04
CA THR A 90 1.73 -7.71 1.05
C THR A 90 2.53 -7.00 -0.05
N LEU A 91 2.28 -7.34 -1.32
CA LEU A 91 2.91 -6.66 -2.46
C LEU A 91 2.01 -5.54 -2.94
N GLY A 92 2.57 -4.33 -3.04
CA GLY A 92 1.91 -3.16 -3.61
C GLY A 92 2.87 -2.29 -4.39
N TYR A 93 2.34 -1.25 -5.03
CA TYR A 93 3.17 -0.14 -5.50
C TYR A 93 3.18 0.94 -4.43
N ILE A 94 4.37 1.47 -4.15
CA ILE A 94 4.51 2.63 -3.27
C ILE A 94 5.09 3.80 -4.05
N ARG A 95 4.60 4.99 -3.72
CA ARG A 95 5.05 6.25 -4.30
C ARG A 95 6.28 6.73 -3.54
N VAL A 96 7.40 6.81 -4.24
CA VAL A 96 8.69 7.25 -3.69
C VAL A 96 9.11 8.54 -4.38
N LYS A 97 9.53 9.53 -3.60
CA LYS A 97 10.02 10.80 -4.14
C LYS A 97 11.37 10.61 -4.84
N ASP A 98 11.50 11.18 -6.04
CA ASP A 98 12.79 11.18 -6.74
C ASP A 98 13.78 12.09 -5.99
N SER A 99 15.00 11.61 -5.77
CA SER A 99 16.04 12.37 -5.07
C SER A 99 16.55 13.57 -5.88
N SER A 100 16.38 13.54 -7.20
CA SER A 100 16.87 14.56 -8.14
C SER A 100 15.81 15.58 -8.57
N ASP A 101 14.52 15.25 -8.46
CA ASP A 101 13.40 16.13 -8.83
C ASP A 101 12.25 16.00 -7.84
N SER A 102 12.07 17.02 -7.00
CA SER A 102 11.07 17.01 -5.93
C SER A 102 9.61 17.00 -6.42
N GLN A 103 9.38 17.22 -7.71
CA GLN A 103 8.06 17.16 -8.35
C GLN A 103 7.82 15.83 -9.08
N ARG A 104 8.80 14.92 -9.09
CA ARG A 104 8.67 13.59 -9.68
C ARG A 104 8.64 12.52 -8.61
N PHE A 105 7.82 11.53 -8.90
CA PHE A 105 7.69 10.35 -8.08
C PHE A 105 7.93 9.11 -8.94
N SER A 106 8.53 8.11 -8.32
CA SER A 106 8.64 6.76 -8.86
C SER A 106 7.67 5.86 -8.12
N TYR A 107 6.87 5.11 -8.87
CA TYR A 107 6.04 4.06 -8.32
C TYR A 107 6.81 2.75 -8.43
N ILE A 108 7.26 2.23 -7.30
CA ILE A 108 8.06 1.01 -7.25
C ILE A 108 7.26 -0.11 -6.59
N PRO A 109 7.36 -1.35 -7.09
CA PRO A 109 6.76 -2.49 -6.41
C PRO A 109 7.54 -2.74 -5.11
N ALA A 110 6.84 -2.81 -4.00
CA ALA A 110 7.42 -3.04 -2.68
C ALA A 110 6.58 -4.01 -1.88
N TRP A 111 7.26 -4.78 -1.04
CA TRP A 111 6.63 -5.65 -0.06
C TRP A 111 6.57 -4.95 1.28
N SER A 112 5.41 -4.99 1.93
CA SER A 112 5.23 -4.56 3.31
C SER A 112 5.10 -5.77 4.22
N LEU A 113 5.82 -5.77 5.33
CA LEU A 113 5.70 -6.80 6.37
C LEU A 113 4.66 -6.38 7.40
N GLU A 114 3.61 -7.18 7.57
CA GLU A 114 2.61 -6.91 8.60
C GLU A 114 2.90 -7.67 9.89
N LEU A 115 2.79 -6.94 11.01
CA LEU A 115 3.01 -7.44 12.35
C LEU A 115 1.69 -7.53 13.11
N LEU A 116 1.56 -8.60 13.90
CA LEU A 116 0.49 -8.76 14.87
C LEU A 116 1.09 -8.54 16.26
N GLN A 117 0.63 -7.52 16.98
CA GLN A 117 1.04 -7.20 18.34
C GLN A 117 -0.20 -7.10 19.22
N ARG A 118 -0.21 -7.74 20.39
CA ARG A 118 -1.37 -7.78 21.31
C ARG A 118 -2.70 -8.19 20.67
N GLY A 119 -2.65 -8.98 19.59
CA GLY A 119 -3.83 -9.41 18.83
C GLY A 119 -4.39 -8.39 17.84
N GLU A 120 -3.78 -7.21 17.73
CA GLU A 120 -4.12 -6.19 16.73
C GLU A 120 -3.08 -6.18 15.60
N VAL A 121 -3.55 -5.99 14.37
CA VAL A 121 -2.66 -5.79 13.22
C VAL A 121 -2.10 -4.40 13.34
N GLN A 122 -0.80 -4.30 13.61
CA GLN A 122 -0.11 -3.03 13.63
C GLN A 122 0.43 -2.69 12.24
N SER A 123 0.52 -1.38 11.97
CA SER A 123 0.94 -0.84 10.68
C SER A 123 2.32 -1.33 10.25
N CYS A 124 2.51 -1.41 8.93
CA CYS A 124 3.68 -1.97 8.24
C CYS A 124 4.97 -1.21 8.58
N PRO A 125 5.90 -1.73 9.40
CA PRO A 125 7.09 -0.98 9.77
C PRO A 125 8.16 -0.96 8.68
N VAL A 126 8.21 -2.00 7.84
CA VAL A 126 9.29 -2.18 6.86
C VAL A 126 8.72 -2.37 5.47
N PHE A 127 9.14 -1.49 4.56
CA PHE A 127 8.92 -1.61 3.13
C PHE A 127 10.22 -2.04 2.46
N VAL A 128 10.15 -3.09 1.65
CA VAL A 128 11.30 -3.61 0.91
C VAL A 128 11.00 -3.53 -0.58
N ASN A 129 11.87 -2.87 -1.35
CA ASN A 129 11.80 -2.82 -2.80
C ASN A 129 11.83 -4.25 -3.36
N ALA A 130 10.80 -4.60 -4.12
CA ALA A 130 10.63 -5.96 -4.63
C ALA A 130 11.63 -6.32 -5.74
N ILE A 131 12.32 -5.36 -6.34
CA ILE A 131 13.25 -5.57 -7.46
C ILE A 131 14.68 -5.83 -6.96
N ASP A 132 15.17 -5.00 -6.03
CA ASP A 132 16.57 -5.02 -5.59
C ASP A 132 16.75 -5.32 -4.09
N GLY A 133 15.67 -5.37 -3.31
CA GLY A 133 15.71 -5.71 -1.89
C GLY A 133 16.14 -4.56 -0.99
N THR A 134 16.25 -3.34 -1.51
CA THR A 134 16.52 -2.16 -0.67
C THR A 134 15.37 -1.90 0.31
N VAL A 135 15.70 -1.59 1.56
CA VAL A 135 14.72 -1.09 2.53
C VAL A 135 14.38 0.35 2.15
N ILE A 136 13.09 0.67 2.11
CA ILE A 136 12.59 1.98 1.73
C ILE A 136 12.24 2.74 3.01
N GLU A 137 12.85 3.90 3.18
CA GLU A 137 12.71 4.69 4.39
C GLU A 137 11.38 5.45 4.41
N PRO A 138 10.70 5.56 5.57
CA PRO A 138 9.42 6.27 5.67
C PRO A 138 9.44 7.69 5.11
N GLU A 139 10.56 8.42 5.25
CA GLU A 139 10.71 9.79 4.74
C GLU A 139 10.73 9.88 3.21
N GLN A 140 10.93 8.74 2.53
CA GLN A 140 10.93 8.65 1.07
C GLN A 140 9.52 8.37 0.51
N ILE A 141 8.61 7.87 1.35
CA ILE A 141 7.24 7.48 0.97
C ILE A 141 6.31 8.71 1.06
N PHE A 142 5.43 8.86 0.08
CA PHE A 142 4.53 10.02 -0.02
C PHE A 142 3.10 9.62 -0.35
#